data_AF-A0A7C2S8C2-F1
#
_entry.id   AF-A0A7C2S8C2-F1
#
_cell.length_a   1.000
_cell.length_b   1.000
_cell.length_c   1.000
_cell.angle_alpha   90.00
_cell.angle_beta   90.00
_cell.angle_gamma   90.00
#
_symmetry.space_group_name_H-M   'P 1'
#
loop_
_entity.id
_entity.type
_entity.pdbx_description
1 polymer ?
#
loop_
_entity_poly.entity_id
_entity_poly.type
_entity_poly.pdbx_seq_one_letter_code
_entity_poly.pdbx_strand_id
1 'polypeptide(L)'
;MVNEMLTQMERFEGVFIASTNLVEGLDSATLRRFDLKVKFDFMRPQQSVDMFTQHCKRFALRNGIKQAAESVRALNILTPGDFAALSRAHRFKPFASAQELAVALERECNMKPQQAGRRIGF
;
A
#
# COMPACT_ATOMS: atom_id res chain seq x y z
N MET A 1 -12.24 30.43 -0.37
CA MET A 1 -12.96 29.55 -1.32
C MET A 1 -12.97 28.08 -0.86
N VAL A 2 -13.09 27.82 0.44
CA VAL A 2 -13.10 26.46 1.05
C VAL A 2 -14.54 25.94 1.25
N ASN A 3 -15.53 26.81 1.08
CA ASN A 3 -16.89 26.58 1.56
C ASN A 3 -17.80 25.81 0.59
N GLU A 4 -17.42 25.66 -0.69
CA GLU A 4 -18.30 25.02 -1.68
C GLU A 4 -18.30 23.51 -1.51
N MET A 5 -17.13 22.87 -1.46
CA MET A 5 -17.03 21.41 -1.29
C MET A 5 -17.74 20.95 -0.01
N LEU A 6 -17.60 21.70 1.08
CA LEU A 6 -18.20 21.38 2.37
C LEU A 6 -19.72 21.57 2.36
N THR A 7 -20.22 22.60 1.66
CA THR A 7 -21.66 22.80 1.45
C THR A 7 -22.26 21.68 0.61
N GLN A 8 -21.53 21.19 -0.40
CA GLN A 8 -21.98 20.07 -1.23
C GLN A 8 -21.99 18.75 -0.45
N MET A 9 -21.00 18.52 0.43
CA MET A 9 -20.99 17.36 1.32
C MET A 9 -22.21 17.34 2.25
N GLU A 10 -22.63 18.49 2.78
CA GLU A 10 -23.79 18.60 3.67
C GLU A 10 -25.13 18.35 2.95
N ARG A 11 -25.21 18.67 1.65
CA ARG A 11 -26.43 18.51 0.85
C ARG A 11 -26.52 17.17 0.12
N PHE A 12 -25.48 16.35 0.18
CA PHE A 12 -25.43 15.09 -0.54
C PHE A 12 -26.25 14.03 0.18
N GLU A 13 -27.35 13.58 -0.42
CA GLU A 13 -28.27 12.58 0.15
C GLU A 13 -27.76 11.13 0.04
N GLY A 14 -26.51 10.92 -0.41
CA GLY A 14 -25.90 9.60 -0.59
C GLY A 14 -24.70 9.35 0.33
N VAL A 15 -24.00 8.23 0.10
CA VAL A 15 -22.75 7.90 0.80
C VAL A 15 -21.58 8.56 0.09
N PHE A 16 -20.97 9.56 0.72
CA PHE A 16 -19.78 10.22 0.21
C PHE A 16 -18.51 9.48 0.65
N ILE A 17 -17.68 9.06 -0.31
CA ILE A 17 -16.40 8.40 -0.06
C ILE A 17 -15.28 9.22 -0.69
N ALA A 18 -14.28 9.58 0.11
CA ALA A 18 -13.08 10.26 -0.34
C ALA A 18 -11.83 9.56 0.19
N SER A 19 -10.72 9.65 -0.57
CA SER A 19 -9.41 9.16 -0.18
C SER A 19 -8.37 10.28 -0.31
N THR A 20 -7.47 10.40 0.65
CA THR A 20 -6.34 11.34 0.58
C THR A 20 -5.06 10.67 1.07
N ASN A 21 -3.94 10.99 0.41
CA ASN A 21 -2.59 10.67 0.88
C ASN A 21 -1.97 11.84 1.66
N LEU A 22 -2.67 12.97 1.80
CA LEU A 22 -2.23 14.19 2.47
C LEU A 22 -3.32 14.63 3.45
N VAL A 23 -3.43 13.91 4.57
CA VAL A 23 -4.44 14.20 5.59
C VAL A 23 -4.05 15.43 6.41
N GLU A 24 -2.76 15.69 6.58
CA GLU A 24 -2.21 16.82 7.33
C GLU A 24 -2.52 18.17 6.68
N GLY A 25 -2.79 18.17 5.37
CA GLY A 25 -3.20 19.37 4.62
C GLY A 25 -4.69 19.68 4.70
N LEU A 26 -5.51 18.82 5.33
CA LEU A 26 -6.95 19.05 5.47
C LEU A 26 -7.24 19.95 6.68
N ASP A 27 -8.11 20.94 6.49
CA ASP A 27 -8.57 21.78 7.58
C ASP A 27 -9.50 21.02 8.56
N SER A 28 -9.60 21.55 9.78
CA SER A 28 -10.40 20.93 10.84
C SER A 28 -11.90 20.92 10.54
N ALA A 29 -12.41 21.86 9.73
CA ALA A 29 -13.82 21.96 9.39
C ALA A 29 -14.24 20.88 8.38
N THR A 30 -13.32 20.49 7.50
CA THR A 30 -13.46 19.36 6.58
C THR A 30 -13.45 18.05 7.35
N LEU A 31 -12.51 17.88 8.27
CA LEU A 31 -12.41 16.65 9.08
C LEU A 31 -13.66 16.41 9.95
N ARG A 32 -14.35 17.46 10.42
CA ARG A 32 -15.59 17.30 11.21
C ARG A 32 -16.79 16.80 10.40
N ARG A 33 -16.75 16.91 9.07
CA ARG A 33 -17.84 16.49 8.16
C ARG A 33 -17.69 15.06 7.63
N PHE A 34 -16.63 14.36 8.06
CA PHE A 34 -16.51 12.93 7.85
C PHE A 34 -16.87 12.20 9.13
N ASP A 35 -17.98 11.46 9.10
CA ASP A 35 -18.43 10.64 10.23
C ASP A 35 -17.48 9.48 10.50
N LEU A 36 -16.94 8.87 9.43
CA LEU A 36 -15.99 7.77 9.50
C LEU A 36 -14.66 8.17 8.87
N LYS A 37 -13.56 7.84 9.57
CA LYS A 37 -12.18 8.05 9.11
C LYS A 37 -11.42 6.74 9.27
N VAL A 38 -10.92 6.20 8.17
CA VAL A 38 -10.15 4.96 8.16
C VAL A 38 -8.74 5.27 7.70
N LYS A 39 -7.75 4.96 8.54
CA LYS A 39 -6.33 5.03 8.17
C LYS A 39 -5.89 3.68 7.60
N PHE A 40 -5.28 3.71 6.42
CA PHE A 40 -4.57 2.56 5.86
C PHE A 40 -3.08 2.73 6.15
N ASP A 41 -2.56 1.93 7.08
CA ASP A 41 -1.14 1.88 7.38
C ASP A 41 -0.43 0.80 6.54
N PHE A 42 0.88 0.69 6.70
CA PHE A 42 1.63 -0.44 6.17
C PHE A 42 1.11 -1.77 6.72
N MET A 43 1.36 -2.85 5.99
CA MET A 43 0.92 -4.18 6.37
C MET A 43 1.63 -4.67 7.63
N ARG A 44 0.88 -5.34 8.50
CA ARG A 44 1.47 -6.07 9.62
C ARG A 44 2.33 -7.21 9.10
N PRO A 45 3.38 -7.64 9.83
CA PRO A 45 4.28 -8.71 9.38
C PRO A 45 3.57 -9.98 8.92
N GLN A 46 2.52 -10.40 9.63
CA GLN A 46 1.74 -11.58 9.24
C GLN A 46 0.99 -11.37 7.91
N GLN A 47 0.42 -10.18 7.68
CA GLN A 47 -0.27 -9.85 6.42
C GLN A 47 0.71 -9.85 5.25
N SER A 48 1.94 -9.33 5.46
CA SER A 48 3.01 -9.37 4.45
C SER A 48 3.40 -10.80 4.08
N VAL A 49 3.57 -11.68 5.08
CA VAL A 49 3.91 -13.10 4.86
C VAL A 49 2.77 -13.84 4.15
N ASP A 50 1.53 -13.60 4.55
CA ASP A 50 0.35 -14.23 3.94
C ASP A 50 0.20 -13.82 2.47
N MET A 51 0.32 -12.52 2.19
CA MET A 51 0.25 -11.99 0.83
C MET A 51 1.41 -12.49 -0.04
N PHE A 52 2.63 -12.53 0.51
CA PHE A 52 3.78 -13.12 -0.16
C PHE A 52 3.56 -14.58 -0.52
N THR A 53 3.07 -15.38 0.42
CA THR A 53 2.78 -16.80 0.19
C THR A 53 1.71 -16.99 -0.89
N GLN A 54 0.67 -16.16 -0.91
CA GLN A 54 -0.35 -16.16 -1.95
C GLN A 54 0.25 -15.84 -3.33
N HIS A 55 1.15 -14.85 -3.41
CA HIS A 55 1.84 -14.51 -4.65
C HIS A 55 2.79 -15.61 -5.12
N CYS A 56 3.54 -16.25 -4.21
CA CYS A 56 4.36 -17.42 -4.56
C CYS A 56 3.52 -18.54 -5.17
N LYS A 57 2.35 -18.85 -4.59
CA LYS A 57 1.41 -19.83 -5.15
C LYS A 57 0.92 -19.40 -6.54
N ARG A 58 0.52 -18.14 -6.70
CA ARG A 58 0.00 -17.60 -7.97
C ARG A 58 1.06 -17.60 -9.09
N PHE A 59 2.33 -17.40 -8.75
CA PHE A 59 3.45 -17.43 -9.68
C PHE A 59 4.09 -18.82 -9.80
N ALA A 60 3.47 -19.86 -9.20
CA ALA A 60 3.98 -21.23 -9.17
C ALA A 60 5.43 -21.37 -8.66
N LEU A 61 5.86 -20.49 -7.74
CA LEU A 61 7.17 -20.54 -7.11
C LEU A 61 7.17 -21.60 -6.01
N ARG A 62 7.94 -22.68 -6.18
CA ARG A 62 7.90 -23.86 -5.28
C ARG A 62 9.04 -23.91 -4.27
N ASN A 63 10.17 -23.27 -4.57
CA ASN A 63 11.41 -23.41 -3.80
C ASN A 63 11.66 -22.20 -2.88
N GLY A 64 12.17 -22.46 -1.67
CA GLY A 64 12.68 -21.41 -0.78
C GLY A 64 11.63 -20.53 -0.10
N ILE A 65 10.33 -20.84 -0.21
CA ILE A 65 9.24 -19.97 0.28
C ILE A 65 9.39 -19.65 1.77
N LYS A 66 9.66 -20.65 2.62
CA LYS A 66 9.76 -20.45 4.08
C LYS A 66 10.90 -19.48 4.44
N GLN A 67 12.07 -19.67 3.84
CA GLN A 67 13.24 -18.82 4.11
C GLN A 67 13.00 -17.39 3.59
N ALA A 68 12.48 -17.25 2.38
CA ALA A 68 12.18 -15.96 1.78
C ALA A 68 11.08 -15.20 2.54
N ALA A 69 10.08 -15.92 3.08
CA ALA A 69 9.01 -15.33 3.87
C ALA A 69 9.53 -14.68 5.17
N GLU A 70 10.57 -15.23 5.80
CA GLU A 70 11.16 -14.60 6.99
C GLU A 70 11.86 -13.26 6.65
N SER A 71 12.51 -13.15 5.49
CA SER A 71 13.03 -11.86 5.00
C SER A 71 11.90 -10.86 4.76
N VAL A 72 10.79 -11.30 4.17
CA VAL A 72 9.61 -10.44 3.92
C VAL A 72 8.93 -10.00 5.23
N ARG A 73 8.93 -10.86 6.25
CA ARG A 73 8.36 -10.55 7.57
C ARG A 73 9.03 -9.31 8.20
N ALA A 74 10.31 -9.10 7.95
CA ALA A 74 11.07 -7.97 8.48
C ALA A 74 10.81 -6.64 7.76
N LEU A 75 10.11 -6.66 6.62
CA LEU A 75 9.82 -5.46 5.82
C LEU A 75 8.57 -4.74 6.37
N ASN A 76 8.81 -3.69 7.17
CA ASN A 76 7.75 -2.99 7.92
C ASN A 76 7.03 -1.87 7.13
N ILE A 77 7.44 -1.60 5.89
CA ILE A 77 6.86 -0.55 5.04
C ILE A 77 6.18 -1.11 3.78
N LEU A 78 5.83 -2.39 3.81
CA LEU A 78 5.14 -3.04 2.70
C LEU A 78 3.67 -2.62 2.65
N THR A 79 3.20 -2.45 1.42
CA THR A 79 1.81 -2.18 1.06
C THR A 79 1.35 -3.22 0.04
N PRO A 80 0.04 -3.47 -0.09
CA PRO A 80 -0.48 -4.28 -1.18
C PRO A 80 -0.10 -3.74 -2.58
N GLY A 81 0.16 -2.44 -2.69
CA GLY A 81 0.61 -1.78 -3.92
C GLY A 81 1.96 -2.30 -4.43
N ASP A 82 2.89 -2.64 -3.54
CA ASP A 82 4.22 -3.16 -3.93
C ASP A 82 4.10 -4.54 -4.56
N PHE A 83 3.27 -5.40 -3.96
CA PHE A 83 2.94 -6.71 -4.51
C PHE A 83 2.24 -6.58 -5.88
N ALA A 84 1.36 -5.59 -6.05
CA ALA A 84 0.72 -5.32 -7.34
C ALA A 84 1.74 -4.83 -8.40
N ALA A 85 2.71 -3.99 -8.02
CA ALA A 85 3.80 -3.57 -8.89
C ALA A 85 4.64 -4.75 -9.36
N LEU A 86 5.08 -5.61 -8.43
CA LEU A 86 5.83 -6.81 -8.79
C LEU A 86 5.00 -7.84 -9.58
N SER A 87 3.68 -7.84 -9.41
CA SER A 87 2.80 -8.66 -10.27
C SER A 87 2.82 -8.20 -11.71
N ARG A 88 2.86 -6.88 -11.95
CA ARG A 88 3.02 -6.34 -13.30
C ARG A 88 4.42 -6.66 -13.83
N ALA A 89 5.47 -6.48 -13.02
CA ALA A 89 6.84 -6.80 -13.40
C ALA A 89 6.99 -8.29 -13.78
N HIS A 90 6.39 -9.19 -13.00
CA HIS A 90 6.40 -10.63 -13.26
C HIS A 90 5.84 -11.02 -14.63
N ARG A 91 4.86 -10.28 -15.15
CA ARG A 91 4.30 -10.51 -16.49
C ARG A 91 5.31 -10.23 -17.61
N PHE A 92 6.25 -9.32 -17.39
CA PHE A 92 7.30 -9.00 -18.36
C PHE A 92 8.56 -9.85 -18.14
N LYS A 93 8.92 -10.07 -16.87
CA LYS A 93 10.06 -10.88 -16.45
C LYS A 93 9.63 -11.80 -15.30
N PRO A 94 9.27 -13.05 -15.58
CA PRO A 94 8.90 -14.00 -14.54
C PRO A 94 10.01 -14.19 -13.53
N PHE A 95 9.63 -14.25 -12.26
CA PHE A 95 10.53 -14.62 -11.16
C PHE A 95 10.71 -16.13 -11.20
N ALA A 96 11.93 -16.61 -10.97
CA ALA A 96 12.24 -18.04 -10.97
C ALA A 96 12.14 -18.66 -9.57
N SER A 97 12.20 -17.85 -8.51
CA SER A 97 12.16 -18.33 -7.12
C SER A 97 11.46 -17.37 -6.15
N ALA A 98 11.04 -17.91 -5.01
CA ALA A 98 10.48 -17.09 -3.93
C ALA A 98 11.51 -16.08 -3.39
N GLN A 99 12.79 -16.43 -3.41
CA GLN A 99 13.87 -15.54 -2.99
C GLN A 99 14.02 -14.33 -3.91
N GLU A 100 13.92 -14.54 -5.23
CA GLU A 100 13.95 -13.42 -6.18
C GLU A 100 12.79 -12.44 -5.96
N LEU A 101 11.59 -12.96 -5.68
CA LEU A 101 10.43 -12.13 -5.35
C LEU A 101 10.67 -11.35 -4.04
N ALA A 102 11.21 -11.99 -3.00
CA ALA A 102 11.51 -11.33 -1.73
C ALA A 102 12.56 -10.21 -1.89
N VAL A 103 13.64 -10.47 -2.65
CA VAL A 103 14.65 -9.47 -2.97
C VAL A 103 14.06 -8.31 -3.78
N ALA A 104 13.13 -8.59 -4.70
CA ALA A 104 12.43 -7.55 -5.44
C ALA A 104 11.54 -6.69 -4.52
N LEU A 105 10.84 -7.29 -3.56
CA LEU A 105 10.04 -6.55 -2.56
C LEU A 105 10.92 -5.64 -1.69
N GLU A 106 12.08 -6.14 -1.27
CA GLU A 106 13.04 -5.35 -0.51
C GLU A 106 13.53 -4.13 -1.31
N ARG A 107 13.80 -4.29 -2.61
CA ARG A 107 14.16 -3.18 -3.50
C ARG A 107 13.04 -2.15 -3.63
N GLU A 108 11.80 -2.60 -3.82
CA GLU A 108 10.63 -1.69 -3.87
C GLU A 108 10.48 -0.90 -2.56
N CYS A 109 10.69 -1.54 -1.40
CA CYS A 109 10.73 -0.86 -0.11
C CYS A 109 11.83 0.21 -0.06
N ASN A 110 13.04 -0.10 -0.52
CA ASN A 110 14.18 0.84 -0.50
C ASN A 110 14.02 2.02 -1.46
N MET A 111 13.22 1.88 -2.53
CA MET A 111 12.89 2.97 -3.45
C MET A 111 11.85 3.94 -2.88
N LYS A 112 11.18 3.56 -1.79
CA LYS A 112 10.32 4.50 -1.07
C LYS A 112 11.24 5.49 -0.33
N PRO A 113 11.10 6.80 -0.53
CA PRO A 113 11.74 7.81 0.28
C PRO A 113 11.31 7.53 1.70
N GLN A 114 12.35 7.38 2.51
CA GLN A 114 12.26 7.40 3.95
C GLN A 114 11.45 8.65 4.31
N GLN A 115 10.35 8.48 5.04
CA GLN A 115 9.47 9.59 5.37
C GLN A 115 10.23 10.68 6.14
N ALA A 116 10.59 11.75 5.45
CA ALA A 116 10.78 13.08 6.01
C ALA A 116 10.65 14.11 4.87
N GLY A 117 9.41 14.52 4.60
CA GLY A 117 9.15 15.73 3.82
C GLY A 117 8.89 15.50 2.33
N ARG A 118 7.60 15.67 1.99
CA ARG A 118 7.09 16.09 0.68
C ARG A 118 7.24 15.09 -0.47
N ARG A 119 6.14 14.42 -0.80
CA ARG A 119 5.91 13.87 -2.14
C ARG A 119 4.75 14.61 -2.79
N ILE A 120 5.08 15.43 -3.79
CA ILE A 120 4.17 15.74 -4.89
C ILE A 120 4.15 14.48 -5.76
N GLY A 121 2.97 14.02 -6.15
CA GLY A 121 2.78 12.78 -6.90
C GLY A 121 3.39 12.81 -8.31
N PHE A 122 3.48 11.62 -8.89
CA PHE A 122 3.10 11.31 -10.26
C PHE A 122 2.35 9.97 -10.24
#